data_AF-A0A2V8IEM8-F1
#
_entry.id   AF-A0A2V8IEM8-F1
#
_cell.length_a   1.000
_cell.length_b   1.000
_cell.length_c   1.000
_cell.angle_alpha   90.00
_cell.angle_beta   90.00
_cell.angle_gamma   90.00
#
_symmetry.space_group_name_H-M   'P 1'
#
loop_
_entity.id
_entity.type
_entity.pdbx_description
1 polymer ?
#
loop_
_entity_poly.entity_id
_entity_poly.type
_entity_poly.pdbx_seq_one_letter_code
_entity_poly.pdbx_strand_id
1 'polypeptide(L)' 'MNPSLVVSLWTVNDRSTALLMRRFYEALHRGASKARALQEAILEIKAAFPHPYHWAPFILMGKS' A
#
# COMPACT_ATOMS: atom_id res chain seq x y z
N MET A 1 -15.51 7.04 -15.34
CA MET A 1 -14.22 6.68 -14.71
C MET A 1 -14.24 7.20 -13.29
N ASN A 2 -14.40 6.33 -12.29
CA ASN A 2 -14.32 6.75 -10.90
C ASN A 2 -12.86 6.70 -10.43
N PRO A 3 -12.31 7.77 -9.85
CA PRO A 3 -10.95 7.74 -9.30
C PRO A 3 -10.90 6.79 -8.08
N SER A 4 -9.77 6.12 -7.90
CA SER A 4 -9.44 5.41 -6.65
C SER A 4 -8.28 6.14 -5.99
N LEU A 5 -8.39 6.39 -4.68
CA LEU A 5 -7.38 7.08 -3.89
C LEU A 5 -6.79 6.08 -2.90
N VAL A 6 -5.47 6.11 -2.73
CA VAL A 6 -4.80 5.49 -1.59
C VAL A 6 -4.30 6.61 -0.69
N VAL A 7 -4.69 6.53 0.58
CA VAL A 7 -4.50 7.58 1.59
C VAL A 7 -3.91 6.92 2.84
N SER A 8 -3.08 7.65 3.57
CA SER A 8 -2.56 7.23 4.88
C SER A 8 -3.32 7.94 6.01
N LEU A 9 -3.68 7.22 7.07
CA LEU A 9 -4.45 7.75 8.21
C LEU A 9 -3.66 8.67 9.16
N TRP A 10 -2.32 8.66 9.12
CA TRP A 10 -1.44 9.55 9.89
C TRP A 10 -0.25 10.01 9.04
N THR A 11 0.49 11.04 9.51
CA THR A 11 1.72 11.53 8.86
C THR A 11 2.78 10.43 8.85
N VAL A 12 2.89 9.68 7.75
CA VAL A 12 3.88 8.59 7.63
C VAL A 12 5.12 9.12 6.92
N ASN A 13 6.00 9.79 7.68
CA ASN A 13 7.36 9.99 7.23
C ASN A 13 8.17 8.77 7.68
N ASP A 14 8.27 7.76 6.83
CA ASP A 14 9.20 6.67 7.11
C ASP A 14 9.55 5.81 5.89
N ARG A 15 10.74 5.19 5.96
CA ARG A 15 11.29 4.26 4.94
C ARG A 15 10.31 3.16 4.55
N SER A 16 9.46 2.72 5.48
CA SER A 16 8.42 1.71 5.24
C SER A 16 7.36 2.17 4.24
N THR A 17 6.97 3.45 4.25
CA THR A 17 5.98 4.01 3.31
C THR A 17 6.52 4.08 1.89
N ALA A 18 7.77 4.54 1.74
CA ALA A 18 8.42 4.59 0.44
C ALA A 18 8.54 3.17 -0.16
N LEU A 19 8.90 2.18 0.66
CA LEU A 19 8.95 0.78 0.24
C LEU A 19 7.55 0.25 -0.11
N LEU A 20 6.53 0.54 0.71
CA LEU A 20 5.14 0.12 0.45
C LEU A 20 4.65 0.64 -0.90
N MET A 21 4.82 1.93 -1.15
CA MET A 21 4.39 2.57 -2.40
C MET A 21 5.15 2.02 -3.60
N ARG A 22 6.46 1.81 -3.47
CA ARG A 22 7.25 1.18 -4.52
C ARG A 22 6.71 -0.19 -4.89
N ARG A 23 6.45 -1.06 -3.89
CA ARG A 23 5.91 -2.41 -4.12
C ARG A 23 4.51 -2.39 -4.71
N PHE A 24 3.68 -1.47 -4.24
CA PHE A 24 2.35 -1.25 -4.78
C PHE A 24 2.39 -0.92 -6.28
N TYR A 25 3.20 0.06 -6.69
CA TYR A 25 3.32 0.44 -8.10
C TYR A 25 4.00 -0.63 -8.96
N GLU A 26 5.00 -1.36 -8.42
CA GLU A 26 5.60 -2.51 -9.10
C GLU A 26 4.54 -3.59 -9.39
N ALA A 27 3.64 -3.90 -8.44
CA ALA A 27 2.57 -4.87 -8.64
C ALA A 27 1.51 -4.37 -9.64
N LEU A 28 1.14 -3.08 -9.59
CA LEU A 28 0.26 -2.48 -10.60
C LEU A 28 0.84 -2.56 -12.00
N HIS A 29 2.15 -2.29 -12.15
CA HIS A 29 2.83 -2.36 -13.45
C HIS A 29 2.85 -3.78 -14.02
N ARG A 30 2.84 -4.81 -13.15
CA ARG A 30 2.70 -6.22 -13.55
C ARG A 30 1.26 -6.63 -13.88
N GLY A 31 0.29 -5.72 -13.80
CA GLY A 31 -1.12 -5.98 -14.12
C GLY A 31 -1.99 -6.46 -12.96
N ALA A 32 -1.51 -6.37 -11.72
CA ALA A 32 -2.35 -6.68 -10.56
C ALA A 32 -3.48 -5.65 -10.41
N SER A 33 -4.63 -6.08 -9.88
CA SER A 33 -5.68 -5.15 -9.45
C SER A 33 -5.19 -4.28 -8.30
N LYS A 34 -5.77 -3.09 -8.11
CA LYS A 34 -5.39 -2.18 -7.02
C LYS A 34 -5.49 -2.84 -5.64
N ALA A 35 -6.54 -3.63 -5.41
CA ALA A 35 -6.69 -4.39 -4.17
C ALA A 35 -5.57 -5.43 -3.99
N ARG A 36 -5.22 -6.16 -5.05
CA ARG A 36 -4.17 -7.18 -4.98
C ARG A 36 -2.78 -6.56 -4.80
N ALA A 37 -2.48 -5.50 -5.54
CA ALA A 37 -1.24 -4.76 -5.41
C ALA A 37 -1.05 -4.20 -3.99
N LEU A 38 -2.11 -3.65 -3.37
CA LEU A 38 -2.04 -3.13 -2.01
C LEU A 38 -1.84 -4.25 -0.99
N GLN A 39 -2.55 -5.38 -1.15
CA GLN A 39 -2.41 -6.54 -0.29
C GLN A 39 -0.97 -7.09 -0.31
N GLU A 40 -0.38 -7.26 -1.50
CA GLU A 40 1.00 -7.74 -1.65
C GLU A 40 1.99 -6.80 -0.97
N ALA A 41 1.86 -5.48 -1.19
CA ALA A 41 2.71 -4.49 -0.57
C ALA A 41 2.59 -4.50 0.96
N ILE A 42 1.37 -4.58 1.52
CA ILE A 42 1.16 -4.65 2.97
C ILE A 42 1.80 -5.90 3.58
N LEU A 43 1.68 -7.06 2.94
CA LEU A 43 2.26 -8.31 3.44
C LEU A 43 3.79 -8.25 3.48
N GLU A 44 4.42 -7.68 2.46
CA GLU A 44 5.87 -7.51 2.43
C GLU A 44 6.36 -6.54 3.51
N ILE A 45 5.67 -5.40 3.68
CA ILE A 45 6.02 -4.43 4.73
C ILE A 45 5.77 -4.99 6.12
N LYS A 46 4.71 -5.76 6.33
CA LYS A 46 4.46 -6.42 7.61
C LYS A 46 5.57 -7.41 7.97
N ALA A 47 6.16 -8.10 6.99
CA ALA A 47 7.29 -8.99 7.22
C ALA A 47 8.57 -8.22 7.59
N ALA A 48 8.86 -7.11 6.91
CA ALA A 48 10.05 -6.29 7.15
C ALA A 48 9.95 -5.36 8.37
N PHE A 49 8.73 -4.88 8.67
CA PHE A 49 8.40 -3.93 9.73
C PHE A 49 7.13 -4.42 10.47
N PRO A 50 7.27 -5.34 11.45
CA PRO A 50 6.12 -6.01 12.06
C PRO A 50 5.16 -5.07 12.79
N HIS A 51 5.67 -3.94 13.31
CA HIS A 51 4.88 -3.00 14.08
C HIS A 51 3.76 -2.38 13.22
N PRO A 52 2.48 -2.44 13.63
CA PRO A 52 1.32 -2.02 12.84
C PRO A 52 1.38 -0.58 12.30
N TYR A 53 2.11 0.30 12.99
CA TYR A 53 2.39 1.66 12.55
C TYR A 53 2.85 1.75 11.08
N HIS A 54 3.61 0.76 10.59
CA HIS A 54 4.22 0.80 9.26
C HIS A 54 3.33 0.33 8.10
N TRP A 55 2.24 -0.40 8.38
CA TRP A 55 1.44 -1.06 7.33
C TRP A 55 -0.08 -0.94 7.52
N ALA A 56 -0.57 -0.76 8.75
CA ALA A 56 -1.99 -0.66 9.05
C ALA A 56 -2.71 0.61 8.53
N PRO A 57 -2.06 1.78 8.30
CA PRO A 57 -2.81 2.98 7.91
C PRO A 57 -3.21 3.03 6.43
N PHE A 58 -2.75 2.10 5.60
CA PHE A 58 -3.01 2.15 4.15
C PHE A 58 -4.32 1.46 3.81
N ILE A 59 -5.27 2.25 3.32
CA ILE A 59 -6.58 1.78 2.87
C ILE A 59 -6.81 2.20 1.41
N LEU A 60 -7.44 1.32 0.64
CA LEU A 60 -7.90 1.61 -0.71
C LEU A 60 -9.35 2.08 -0.64
N MET A 61 -9.62 3.32 -1.05
CA MET A 61 -10.98 3.83 -1.21
C MET A 61 -11.35 3.93 -2.70
N GLY A 62 -12.41 3.22 -3.10
CA GLY A 62 -12.95 3.18 -4.46
C GLY A 62 -13.31 1.76 -4.93
N LYS A 63 -13.89 1.62 -6.13
CA LYS A 63 -14.14 0.30 -6.73
C LYS A 63 -12.86 -0.28 -7.35
N SER A 64 -12.60 -1.56 -7.07
CA SER A 64 -11.60 -2.41 -7.76
C SER A 64 -12.05 -2.75 -9.18
#